data_AF-A0A922MKT5-F1
#
_entry.id   AF-A0A922MKT5-F1
#
_cell.length_a   1.000
_cell.length_b   1.000
_cell.length_c   1.000
_cell.angle_alpha   90.00
_cell.angle_beta   90.00
_cell.angle_gamma   90.00
#
_symmetry.space_group_name_H-M   'P 1'
#
loop_
_entity.id
_entity.type
_entity.pdbx_description
1 polymer ?
#
loop_
_entity_poly.entity_id
_entity_poly.type
_entity_poly.pdbx_seq_one_letter_code
_entity_poly.pdbx_strand_id
1 'polypeptide(L)'
;MADKMMEHFEPASINAVSTTTACQETLQISLLSKQIEKLSLEIADLRTNQQNHRHSPRFPHRNRSRSHSRSRHHTHNNIKPGDPNWVCRYHYRFGDQARKCESPCSKKREN
;
A
#
# COMPACT_ATOMS: atom_id res chain seq x y z
N MET A 1 57.91 69.05 -53.69
CA MET A 1 57.10 67.89 -54.13
C MET A 1 56.74 67.11 -52.88
N ALA A 2 55.46 66.99 -52.56
CA ALA A 2 54.99 66.33 -51.33
C ALA A 2 54.36 64.99 -51.72
N ASP A 3 54.87 63.90 -51.13
CA ASP A 3 54.40 62.54 -51.37
C ASP A 3 53.13 62.29 -50.54
N LYS A 4 52.09 61.73 -51.17
CA LYS A 4 50.76 61.57 -50.57
C LYS A 4 50.64 60.16 -50.00
N MET A 5 50.89 60.00 -48.70
CA MET A 5 50.68 58.71 -48.02
C MET A 5 49.18 58.47 -47.80
N MET A 6 48.63 57.46 -48.48
CA MET A 6 47.26 56.99 -48.29
C MET A 6 47.25 56.01 -47.10
N GLU A 7 46.62 56.41 -45.99
CA GLU A 7 46.37 55.50 -44.87
C GLU A 7 45.31 54.47 -45.30
N HIS A 8 45.71 53.20 -45.35
CA HIS A 8 44.78 52.09 -45.48
C HIS A 8 44.18 51.77 -44.11
N PHE A 9 43.01 52.31 -43.83
CA PHE A 9 42.16 51.82 -42.75
C PHE A 9 41.35 50.64 -43.27
N GLU A 10 41.83 49.42 -43.01
CA GLU A 10 40.98 48.24 -43.08
C GLU A 10 39.96 48.33 -41.94
N PRO A 11 38.64 48.31 -42.20
CA PRO A 11 37.67 48.17 -41.12
C PRO A 11 37.87 46.79 -40.51
N ALA A 12 38.24 46.74 -39.23
CA ALA A 12 38.31 45.49 -38.49
C ALA A 12 36.96 44.76 -38.63
N SER A 13 36.95 43.61 -39.30
CA SER A 13 35.77 42.77 -39.43
C SER A 13 35.52 42.10 -38.08
N ILE A 14 34.56 42.64 -37.33
CA ILE A 14 34.11 42.05 -36.07
C ILE A 14 33.23 40.85 -36.44
N ASN A 15 33.83 39.67 -36.52
CA ASN A 15 33.07 38.44 -36.70
C ASN A 15 32.31 38.13 -35.40
N ALA A 16 30.99 37.96 -35.51
CA ALA A 16 30.17 37.49 -34.39
C ALA A 16 30.60 36.06 -34.02
N VAL A 17 31.06 35.87 -32.78
CA VAL A 17 31.36 34.54 -32.25
C VAL A 17 30.03 33.84 -31.99
N SER A 18 29.76 32.77 -32.75
CA SER A 18 28.56 31.95 -32.57
C SER A 18 28.47 31.43 -31.14
N THR A 19 27.55 31.99 -30.35
CA THR A 19 27.21 31.55 -28.98
C THR A 19 26.49 30.20 -28.94
N THR A 20 26.43 29.48 -30.07
CA THR A 20 25.75 28.19 -30.22
C THR A 20 26.28 27.14 -29.24
N THR A 21 27.58 27.15 -28.93
CA THR A 21 28.15 26.19 -27.97
C THR A 21 27.69 26.49 -26.54
N ALA A 22 27.64 27.76 -26.14
CA ALA A 22 27.20 28.14 -24.79
C ALA A 22 25.71 27.88 -24.57
N CYS A 23 24.86 28.09 -25.59
CA CYS A 23 23.45 27.74 -25.50
C CYS A 23 23.21 26.23 -25.55
N GLN A 24 24.05 25.47 -26.27
CA GLN A 24 24.01 24.00 -26.24
C GLN A 24 24.47 23.45 -24.89
N GLU A 25 25.56 23.94 -24.32
CA GLU A 25 26.04 23.55 -22.98
C GLU A 25 25.00 23.82 -21.90
N THR A 26 24.37 25.00 -21.92
CA THR A 26 23.30 25.32 -20.95
C THR A 26 22.08 24.42 -21.11
N LEU A 27 21.71 24.05 -22.33
CA LEU A 27 20.65 23.06 -22.58
C LEU A 27 21.04 21.66 -22.06
N GLN A 28 22.28 21.21 -22.29
CA GLN A 28 22.79 19.94 -21.78
C GLN A 28 22.80 19.92 -20.24
N ILE A 29 23.30 21.00 -19.61
CA ILE A 29 23.30 21.15 -18.15
C ILE A 29 21.86 21.14 -17.60
N SER A 30 20.91 21.79 -18.29
CA SER A 30 19.50 21.80 -17.88
C SER A 30 18.83 20.42 -18.02
N LEU A 31 19.26 19.61 -18.99
CA LEU A 31 18.75 18.27 -19.19
C LEU A 31 19.32 17.33 -18.12
N LEU A 32 20.63 17.42 -17.87
CA LEU A 32 21.31 16.67 -16.83
C LEU A 32 20.77 17.01 -15.43
N SER A 33 20.48 18.29 -15.14
CA SER A 33 19.90 18.70 -13.86
C SER A 33 18.52 18.09 -13.64
N LYS A 34 17.66 18.09 -14.67
CA LYS A 34 16.35 17.41 -14.63
C LYS A 34 16.48 15.90 -14.44
N GLN A 35 17.47 15.28 -15.08
CA GLN A 35 17.74 13.84 -14.88
C GLN A 35 18.18 13.55 -13.44
N ILE A 36 19.05 14.39 -12.87
CA ILE A 36 19.49 14.27 -11.47
C ILE A 36 18.32 14.46 -10.51
N GLU A 37 17.44 15.43 -10.75
CA GLU A 37 16.25 15.66 -9.94
C GLU A 37 15.32 14.44 -9.98
N LYS A 38 15.05 13.90 -11.17
CA LYS A 38 14.24 12.69 -11.33
C LYS A 38 14.85 11.49 -10.59
N LEU A 39 16.15 11.25 -10.76
CA LEU A 39 16.85 10.17 -10.06
C LEU A 39 16.84 10.37 -8.54
N SER A 40 16.96 11.61 -8.07
CA SER A 40 16.88 11.93 -6.63
C SER A 40 15.51 11.61 -6.05
N LEU A 41 14.43 11.90 -6.79
CA LEU A 41 13.06 11.54 -6.42
C LEU A 41 12.85 10.02 -6.40
N GLU A 42 13.33 9.29 -7.41
CA GLU A 42 13.25 7.83 -7.45
C GLU A 42 14.03 7.18 -6.29
N ILE A 43 15.22 7.68 -5.96
CA ILE A 43 16.00 7.21 -4.81
C ILE A 43 15.28 7.49 -3.49
N ALA A 44 14.64 8.67 -3.35
CA ALA A 44 13.87 9.00 -2.16
C ALA A 44 12.68 8.03 -1.99
N ASP A 45 11.92 7.79 -3.05
CA ASP A 45 10.80 6.85 -3.04
C ASP A 45 11.26 5.42 -2.69
N LEU A 46 12.33 4.92 -3.33
CA LEU A 46 12.91 3.62 -3.03
C LEU A 46 13.35 3.50 -1.56
N ARG A 47 13.99 4.54 -1.01
CA ARG A 47 14.39 4.57 0.41
C ARG A 47 13.19 4.52 1.34
N THR A 48 12.12 5.27 1.05
CA THR A 48 10.89 5.25 1.86
C THR A 48 10.19 3.89 1.80
N ASN A 49 10.09 3.28 0.62
CA ASN A 49 9.51 1.95 0.45
C ASN A 49 10.31 0.87 1.18
N GLN A 50 11.65 0.93 1.13
CA GLN A 50 12.51 0.01 1.89
C GLN A 50 12.39 0.20 3.42
N GLN A 51 12.26 1.43 3.91
CA GLN A 51 12.01 1.70 5.32
C GLN A 51 10.65 1.17 5.77
N ASN A 52 9.60 1.36 4.96
CA ASN A 52 8.26 0.85 5.24
C ASN A 52 8.21 -0.68 5.25
N HIS A 53 9.03 -1.35 4.43
CA HIS A 53 9.12 -2.82 4.43
C HIS A 53 9.98 -3.39 5.57
N ARG A 54 11.00 -2.65 6.04
CA ARG A 54 11.79 -3.03 7.24
C ARG A 54 11.04 -2.76 8.55
N HIS A 55 10.10 -1.83 8.54
CA HIS A 55 9.20 -1.54 9.64
C HIS A 55 7.81 -2.13 9.46
N SER A 56 7.62 -3.14 8.60
CA SER A 56 6.50 -4.06 8.87
C SER A 56 6.84 -4.70 10.21
N PRO A 57 6.13 -4.39 11.33
CA PRO A 57 6.22 -5.27 12.47
C PRO A 57 5.89 -6.65 11.90
N ARG A 58 6.82 -7.59 12.00
CA ARG A 58 6.47 -9.02 12.00
C ARG A 58 5.25 -9.07 12.90
N PHE A 59 4.10 -9.29 12.28
CA PHE A 59 2.80 -9.27 12.89
C PHE A 59 2.93 -9.63 14.36
N PRO A 60 2.62 -8.76 15.34
CA PRO A 60 2.46 -9.27 16.69
C PRO A 60 1.38 -10.30 16.52
N HIS A 61 1.75 -11.58 16.70
CA HIS A 61 0.97 -12.77 16.43
C HIS A 61 -0.49 -12.44 16.71
N ARG A 62 -1.21 -11.94 15.70
CA ARG A 62 -2.57 -11.46 15.90
C ARG A 62 -3.24 -12.79 15.89
N ASN A 63 -3.37 -13.36 17.09
CA ASN A 63 -4.27 -14.42 17.38
C ASN A 63 -5.55 -13.97 16.70
N ARG A 64 -5.75 -14.48 15.48
CA ARG A 64 -7.05 -14.83 14.97
C ARG A 64 -7.50 -15.94 15.91
N SER A 65 -7.75 -15.56 17.17
CA SER A 65 -9.00 -15.83 17.81
C SER A 65 -10.00 -15.53 16.71
N ARG A 66 -10.33 -16.59 15.97
CA ARG A 66 -11.56 -16.63 15.21
C ARG A 66 -12.56 -16.22 16.25
N SER A 67 -13.02 -14.98 16.17
CA SER A 67 -14.13 -14.49 16.95
C SER A 67 -15.30 -15.33 16.49
N HIS A 68 -15.37 -16.56 17.00
CA HIS A 68 -16.58 -17.33 17.09
C HIS A 68 -17.39 -16.67 18.20
N SER A 69 -17.68 -15.37 18.00
CA SER A 69 -18.77 -14.65 18.64
C SER A 69 -20.07 -15.20 18.04
N ARG A 70 -20.25 -16.51 18.18
CA ARG A 70 -21.55 -17.03 18.53
C ARG A 70 -21.60 -16.85 20.04
N SER A 71 -21.83 -15.62 20.48
CA SER A 71 -22.46 -15.32 21.76
C SER A 71 -23.84 -15.97 21.73
N ARG A 72 -23.82 -17.30 21.77
CA ARG A 72 -24.97 -18.12 22.07
C ARG A 72 -25.19 -17.85 23.53
N HIS A 73 -26.06 -16.87 23.78
CA HIS A 73 -26.65 -16.58 25.08
C HIS A 73 -26.86 -17.92 25.79
N HIS A 74 -25.95 -18.23 26.72
CA HIS A 74 -26.07 -19.35 27.62
C HIS A 74 -26.99 -18.85 28.74
N THR A 75 -28.24 -18.55 28.39
CA THR A 75 -29.31 -18.27 29.37
C THR A 75 -29.78 -19.56 30.05
N HIS A 76 -29.21 -20.71 29.70
CA HIS A 76 -29.52 -22.03 30.26
C HIS A 76 -28.44 -22.56 31.20
N ASN A 77 -27.76 -21.68 31.95
CA ASN A 77 -26.65 -22.03 32.86
C ASN A 77 -26.99 -23.06 33.97
N ASN A 78 -28.19 -23.65 34.03
CA ASN A 78 -28.55 -24.65 35.03
C ASN A 78 -29.39 -25.83 34.51
N ILE A 79 -29.62 -25.98 33.21
CA ILE A 79 -30.48 -27.07 32.71
C ILE A 79 -29.62 -28.28 32.39
N LYS A 80 -29.81 -29.36 33.16
CA LYS A 80 -29.09 -30.62 33.05
C LYS A 80 -29.77 -31.53 32.03
N PRO A 81 -29.01 -32.44 31.38
CA PRO A 81 -29.61 -33.50 30.57
C PRO A 81 -30.63 -34.30 31.38
N GLY A 82 -31.89 -34.27 30.97
CA GLY A 82 -33.02 -34.93 31.66
C GLY A 82 -34.07 -33.98 32.22
N ASP A 83 -33.78 -32.67 32.30
CA ASP A 83 -34.79 -31.68 32.67
C ASP A 83 -35.86 -31.54 31.56
N PRO A 84 -37.12 -31.21 31.90
CA PRO A 84 -38.20 -31.02 30.92
C PRO A 84 -37.88 -29.96 29.86
N ASN A 85 -36.98 -29.03 30.17
CA ASN A 85 -36.59 -27.94 29.29
C ASN A 85 -35.21 -28.16 28.63
N TRP A 86 -34.61 -29.35 28.80
CA TRP A 86 -33.32 -29.66 28.18
C TRP A 86 -33.48 -30.04 26.71
N VAL A 87 -32.73 -29.35 25.87
CA VAL A 87 -32.68 -29.59 24.42
C VAL A 87 -31.30 -30.09 24.02
N CYS A 88 -31.24 -31.15 23.22
CA CYS A 88 -29.96 -31.69 22.76
C CYS A 88 -29.27 -30.73 21.78
N ARG A 89 -27.96 -30.94 21.58
CA ARG A 89 -27.12 -30.09 20.73
C ARG A 89 -27.66 -29.91 19.31
N TYR A 90 -28.35 -30.93 18.77
CA TYR A 90 -28.93 -30.88 17.44
C TYR A 90 -30.18 -29.99 17.40
N HIS A 91 -31.15 -30.20 18.29
CA HIS A 91 -32.34 -29.32 18.39
C HIS A 91 -31.98 -27.89 18.77
N TYR A 92 -30.90 -27.69 19.53
CA TYR A 92 -30.39 -26.36 19.83
C TYR A 92 -29.81 -25.64 18.61
N ARG A 93 -29.20 -26.36 17.66
CA ARG A 93 -28.59 -25.76 16.45
C ARG A 93 -29.55 -25.65 15.28
N PHE A 94 -30.45 -26.61 15.14
CA PHE A 94 -31.29 -26.79 13.96
C PHE A 94 -32.79 -26.64 14.28
N GLY A 95 -33.15 -26.40 15.55
CA GLY A 95 -34.54 -26.32 15.97
C GLY A 95 -35.28 -27.61 15.63
N ASP A 96 -36.53 -27.46 15.19
CA ASP A 96 -37.39 -28.59 14.85
C ASP A 96 -37.05 -29.24 13.49
N GLN A 97 -36.02 -28.73 12.79
CA GLN A 97 -35.44 -29.34 11.58
C GLN A 97 -34.29 -30.32 11.89
N ALA A 98 -34.01 -30.58 13.17
CA ALA A 98 -32.98 -31.53 13.57
C ALA A 98 -33.32 -32.95 13.09
N ARG A 99 -32.50 -33.49 12.18
CA ARG A 99 -32.65 -34.88 11.67
C ARG A 99 -32.14 -35.95 12.63
N LYS A 100 -31.40 -35.54 13.67
CA LYS A 100 -30.82 -36.41 14.68
C LYS A 100 -31.15 -35.83 16.05
N CYS A 101 -31.58 -36.69 16.97
CA CYS A 101 -31.89 -36.34 18.34
C CYS A 101 -31.11 -37.26 19.28
N GLU A 102 -30.53 -36.69 20.33
CA GLU A 102 -29.90 -37.45 21.42
C GLU A 102 -30.84 -37.45 22.63
N SER A 103 -31.12 -38.62 23.19
CA SER A 103 -31.83 -38.76 24.46
C SER A 103 -30.90 -38.35 25.61
N PRO A 104 -31.41 -37.71 26.68
CA PRO A 104 -32.82 -37.37 26.97
C PRO A 104 -33.24 -35.97 26.50
N CYS A 105 -33.91 -35.81 25.34
CA CYS A 105 -34.29 -34.48 24.80
C CYS A 105 -35.81 -34.23 24.84
N SER A 106 -36.21 -33.08 25.37
CA SER A 106 -37.63 -32.69 25.46
C SER A 106 -38.29 -32.44 24.10
N LYS A 107 -37.50 -32.03 23.09
CA LYS A 107 -37.95 -31.80 21.71
C LYS A 107 -37.89 -33.04 20.83
N LYS A 108 -37.69 -34.24 21.39
CA LYS A 108 -37.76 -35.47 20.61
C LYS A 108 -39.17 -35.55 20.01
N ARG A 109 -39.30 -35.41 18.68
CA ARG A 109 -40.54 -35.71 17.98
C ARG A 109 -40.83 -37.19 18.22
N GLU A 110 -41.76 -37.46 19.13
CA GLU A 110 -42.41 -38.75 19.24
C GLU A 110 -43.25 -38.92 17.97
N ASN A 111 -43.11 -40.06 17.33
CA ASN A 111 -43.68 -40.33 16.01
C ASN A 111 -45.08 -40.90 16.16
#